data_AF-A0A4Q9W0F3-F1
#
_entry.id   AF-A0A4Q9W0F3-F1
#
_cell.length_a   1.000
_cell.length_b   1.000
_cell.length_c   1.000
_cell.angle_alpha   90.00
_cell.angle_beta   90.00
_cell.angle_gamma   90.00
#
_symmetry.space_group_name_H-M   'P 1'
#
loop_
_entity.id
_entity.type
_entity.pdbx_description
1 polymer ?
#
loop_
_entity_poly.entity_id
_entity_poly.type
_entity_poly.pdbx_seq_one_letter_code
_entity_poly.pdbx_strand_id
1 'polypeptide(L)'
;IGSSMALSVSDIPFQGPIAGVNVGYIDGKYVINPSVADKEISRLDLEVAGHKDAVNMVEAGASEITESEMLEAIFFGHEEIKRLVAFQQEIIDHIQPIKQEFVPEERDEDLVEKVKSLTEDKGLKDTVLTFD
;
A
#
# COMPACT_ATOMS: atom_id res chain seq x y z
N ILE A 1 -7.99 -5.44 7.52
CA ILE A 1 -9.27 -4.72 7.30
C ILE A 1 -9.73 -3.91 8.52
N GLY A 2 -9.79 -4.48 9.73
CA GLY A 2 -10.29 -3.79 10.92
C GLY A 2 -9.59 -2.45 11.23
N SER A 3 -8.25 -2.41 11.14
CA SER A 3 -7.48 -1.17 11.35
C SER A 3 -7.84 -0.05 10.37
N SER A 4 -8.08 -0.40 9.10
CA SER A 4 -8.53 0.57 8.09
C SER A 4 -9.90 1.13 8.46
N MET A 5 -10.85 0.26 8.82
CA MET A 5 -12.18 0.71 9.23
C MET A 5 -12.13 1.59 10.47
N ALA A 6 -11.33 1.24 11.48
CA ALA A 6 -11.20 2.04 12.70
C ALA A 6 -10.70 3.48 12.41
N LEU A 7 -9.69 3.63 11.54
CA LEU A 7 -9.22 4.95 11.09
C LEU A 7 -10.22 5.65 10.17
N SER A 8 -10.97 4.89 9.37
CA SER A 8 -11.92 5.44 8.42
C SER A 8 -13.13 6.07 9.12
N VAL A 9 -13.61 5.46 10.21
CA VAL A 9 -14.74 5.98 11.00
C VAL A 9 -14.34 6.94 12.12
N SER A 10 -13.04 7.11 12.38
CA SER A 10 -12.54 8.08 13.36
C SER A 10 -12.55 9.51 12.81
N ASP A 11 -12.12 10.46 13.62
CA ASP A 11 -11.84 11.85 13.25
C ASP A 11 -10.45 12.04 12.61
N ILE A 12 -9.59 11.02 12.59
CA ILE A 12 -8.25 11.13 12.01
C ILE A 12 -8.35 11.27 10.47
N PRO A 13 -7.67 12.25 9.85
CA PRO A 13 -7.72 12.50 8.40
C PRO A 13 -6.88 11.47 7.60
N PHE A 14 -7.19 10.18 7.77
CA PHE A 14 -6.58 9.08 7.05
C PHE A 14 -7.07 9.03 5.60
N GLN A 15 -6.15 8.97 4.64
CA GLN A 15 -6.41 8.95 3.19
C GLN A 15 -6.66 7.53 2.65
N GLY A 16 -7.38 6.71 3.41
CA GLY A 16 -7.83 5.38 3.00
C GLY A 16 -9.20 5.38 2.32
N PRO A 17 -9.99 4.30 2.43
CA PRO A 17 -9.68 3.07 3.15
C PRO A 17 -8.65 2.20 2.42
N ILE A 18 -8.02 1.30 3.17
CA ILE A 18 -7.14 0.25 2.63
C ILE A 18 -7.70 -1.12 2.98
N ALA A 19 -7.41 -2.12 2.15
CA ALA A 19 -7.68 -3.51 2.46
C ALA A 19 -6.46 -4.37 2.13
N GLY A 20 -6.44 -5.58 2.68
CA GLY A 20 -5.42 -6.57 2.38
C GLY A 20 -6.04 -7.96 2.30
N VAL A 21 -5.42 -8.82 1.51
CA VAL A 21 -5.83 -10.19 1.23
C VAL A 21 -4.60 -11.10 1.16
N ASN A 22 -4.77 -12.38 1.48
CA ASN A 22 -3.78 -13.40 1.15
C ASN A 22 -4.12 -14.01 -0.22
N VAL A 23 -3.10 -14.34 -1.00
CA VAL A 23 -3.23 -15.03 -2.29
C VAL A 23 -2.37 -16.30 -2.27
N GLY A 24 -3.02 -17.44 -2.48
CA GLY A 24 -2.37 -18.72 -2.73
C GLY A 24 -2.28 -19.04 -4.23
N TYR A 25 -1.45 -20.01 -4.60
CA TYR A 25 -1.31 -20.52 -5.96
C TYR A 25 -1.26 -22.06 -5.95
N ILE A 26 -2.37 -22.68 -6.35
CA ILE A 26 -2.60 -24.13 -6.25
C ILE A 26 -3.03 -24.64 -7.62
N ASP A 27 -2.36 -25.66 -8.15
CA ASP A 27 -2.65 -26.27 -9.46
C ASP A 27 -2.86 -25.25 -10.60
N GLY A 28 -2.03 -24.20 -10.62
CA GLY A 28 -2.09 -23.15 -11.64
C GLY A 28 -3.21 -22.11 -11.44
N LYS A 29 -3.82 -22.05 -10.25
CA LYS A 29 -4.92 -21.12 -9.94
C LYS A 29 -4.62 -20.28 -8.71
N TYR A 30 -4.95 -18.99 -8.81
CA TYR A 30 -4.89 -18.07 -7.67
C TYR A 30 -6.13 -18.24 -6.77
N VAL A 31 -5.90 -18.24 -5.45
CA VAL A 31 -6.95 -18.43 -4.43
C VAL A 31 -6.87 -17.29 -3.42
N ILE A 32 -7.97 -16.55 -3.22
CA ILE A 32 -8.07 -15.52 -2.18
C ILE A 32 -8.26 -16.19 -0.81
N ASN A 33 -7.52 -15.72 0.18
CA ASN A 33 -7.58 -16.13 1.58
C ASN A 33 -7.61 -17.67 1.74
N PRO A 34 -6.59 -18.39 1.23
CA PRO A 34 -6.53 -19.84 1.28
C PRO A 34 -6.64 -20.36 2.72
N SER A 35 -7.32 -21.50 2.90
CA SER A 35 -7.39 -22.18 4.20
C SER A 35 -6.01 -22.72 4.60
N VAL A 36 -5.84 -23.14 5.87
CA VAL A 36 -4.59 -23.76 6.33
C VAL A 36 -4.18 -24.95 5.43
N ALA A 37 -5.14 -25.82 5.09
CA ALA A 37 -4.88 -26.96 4.21
C ALA A 37 -4.52 -26.53 2.77
N ASP A 38 -5.12 -25.46 2.26
CA ASP A 38 -4.78 -24.91 0.95
C ASP A 38 -3.36 -24.32 0.94
N LYS A 39 -2.93 -23.66 2.04
CA LYS A 39 -1.58 -23.11 2.18
C LYS A 39 -0.51 -24.20 2.18
N GLU A 40 -0.78 -25.37 2.74
CA GLU A 40 0.16 -26.52 2.74
C GLU A 40 0.50 -27.04 1.34
N ILE A 41 -0.42 -26.89 0.39
CA ILE A 41 -0.25 -27.33 -1.01
C ILE A 41 0.00 -26.16 -1.98
N SER A 42 0.03 -24.93 -1.47
CA SER A 42 0.23 -23.72 -2.27
C SER A 42 1.71 -23.52 -2.61
N ARG A 43 1.99 -23.08 -3.83
CA ARG A 43 3.33 -22.62 -4.26
C ARG A 43 3.59 -21.16 -3.92
N LEU A 44 2.60 -20.44 -3.40
CA LEU A 44 2.66 -19.02 -3.07
C LEU A 44 1.94 -18.73 -1.75
N ASP A 45 2.56 -17.97 -0.87
CA ASP A 45 1.92 -17.29 0.25
C ASP A 45 2.21 -15.79 0.09
N LEU A 46 1.30 -15.10 -0.58
CA LEU A 46 1.40 -13.67 -0.85
C LEU A 46 0.39 -12.92 0.01
N GLU A 47 0.87 -11.94 0.77
CA GLU A 47 0.06 -10.90 1.39
C GLU A 47 0.14 -9.63 0.55
N VAL A 48 -1.02 -9.13 0.14
CA VAL A 48 -1.12 -7.91 -0.67
C VAL A 48 -2.07 -6.95 0.00
N ALA A 49 -1.72 -5.67 0.02
CA ALA A 49 -2.56 -4.61 0.54
C ALA A 49 -2.51 -3.34 -0.32
N GLY A 50 -3.60 -2.59 -0.36
CA GLY A 50 -3.74 -1.42 -1.20
C GLY A 50 -5.02 -0.63 -0.94
N HIS A 51 -5.18 0.44 -1.71
CA HIS A 51 -6.39 1.26 -1.76
C HIS A 51 -7.08 1.07 -3.12
N LYS A 52 -8.10 1.88 -3.40
CA LYS A 52 -8.92 1.81 -4.62
C LYS A 52 -8.09 1.82 -5.91
N ASP A 53 -7.07 2.66 -5.97
CA ASP A 53 -6.38 2.98 -7.22
C ASP A 53 -5.07 2.20 -7.38
N ALA A 54 -4.38 1.86 -6.28
CA ALA A 54 -3.10 1.17 -6.34
C ALA A 54 -2.85 0.20 -5.17
N VAL A 55 -1.92 -0.72 -5.44
CA VAL A 55 -1.27 -1.58 -4.43
C VAL A 55 -0.29 -0.73 -3.63
N ASN A 56 -0.29 -0.89 -2.31
CA ASN A 56 0.61 -0.19 -1.38
C ASN A 56 1.73 -1.11 -0.85
N MET A 57 1.43 -2.39 -0.63
CA MET A 57 2.34 -3.32 0.06
C MET A 57 2.19 -4.73 -0.52
N VAL A 58 3.32 -5.41 -0.64
CA VAL A 58 3.45 -6.82 -0.97
C VAL A 58 4.43 -7.45 0.02
N GLU A 59 4.10 -8.62 0.56
CA GLU A 59 5.02 -9.46 1.36
C GLU A 59 4.73 -10.92 1.02
N ALA A 60 5.76 -11.69 0.65
CA ALA A 60 5.53 -13.02 0.10
C ALA A 60 6.65 -14.03 0.37
N GLY A 61 6.24 -15.29 0.49
CA GLY A 61 7.09 -16.47 0.32
C GLY A 61 6.58 -17.33 -0.84
N ALA A 62 7.47 -17.88 -1.66
CA ALA A 62 7.07 -18.66 -2.83
C ALA A 62 8.04 -19.81 -3.16
N SER A 63 7.52 -20.88 -3.76
CA SER A 63 8.28 -22.03 -4.24
C SER A 63 8.71 -21.85 -5.70
N GLU A 64 9.71 -20.97 -5.91
CA GLU A 64 10.34 -20.68 -7.21
C GLU A 64 9.31 -20.47 -8.34
N ILE A 65 8.39 -19.51 -8.13
CA ILE A 65 7.48 -19.04 -9.19
C ILE A 65 8.17 -17.98 -10.04
N THR A 66 7.67 -17.77 -11.26
CA THR A 66 8.18 -16.71 -12.14
C THR A 66 7.74 -15.33 -11.67
N GLU A 67 8.46 -14.28 -12.09
CA GLU A 67 8.09 -12.90 -11.81
C GLU A 67 6.73 -12.53 -12.42
N SER A 68 6.36 -13.15 -13.54
CA SER A 68 5.07 -12.94 -14.19
C SER A 68 3.92 -13.53 -13.36
N GLU A 69 4.07 -14.76 -12.85
CA GLU A 69 3.09 -15.37 -11.93
C GLU A 69 2.93 -14.55 -10.65
N MET A 70 4.03 -14.03 -10.09
CA MET A 70 3.97 -13.14 -8.93
C MET A 70 3.18 -11.85 -9.25
N LEU A 71 3.46 -11.21 -10.39
CA LEU A 71 2.79 -9.97 -10.78
C LEU A 71 1.29 -10.18 -11.00
N GLU A 72 0.92 -11.29 -11.65
CA GLU A 72 -0.48 -11.67 -11.83
C GLU A 72 -1.18 -11.93 -10.49
N ALA A 73 -0.53 -12.62 -9.55
CA ALA A 73 -1.07 -12.86 -8.21
C ALA A 73 -1.32 -11.55 -7.45
N ILE A 74 -0.40 -10.57 -7.56
CA ILE A 74 -0.55 -9.24 -6.95
C ILE A 74 -1.80 -8.54 -7.48
N PHE A 75 -1.98 -8.49 -8.80
CA PHE A 75 -3.15 -7.84 -9.39
C PHE A 75 -4.45 -8.61 -9.20
N PHE A 76 -4.39 -9.94 -9.16
CA PHE A 76 -5.52 -10.78 -8.77
C PHE A 76 -5.99 -10.44 -7.34
N GLY A 77 -5.06 -10.29 -6.40
CA GLY A 77 -5.35 -9.83 -5.04
C GLY A 77 -5.90 -8.40 -4.99
N HIS A 78 -5.35 -7.48 -5.81
CA HIS A 78 -5.80 -6.09 -5.85
C HIS A 78 -7.26 -5.93 -6.30
N GLU A 79 -7.76 -6.79 -7.18
CA GLU A 79 -9.17 -6.79 -7.58
C GLU A 79 -10.11 -7.12 -6.41
N GLU A 80 -9.72 -8.02 -5.50
CA GLU A 80 -10.48 -8.26 -4.27
C GLU A 80 -10.35 -7.10 -3.28
N ILE A 81 -9.16 -6.50 -3.15
CA ILE A 81 -8.95 -5.30 -2.34
C ILE A 81 -9.89 -4.17 -2.76
N LYS A 82 -10.08 -3.94 -4.06
CA LYS A 82 -11.04 -2.94 -4.56
C LYS A 82 -12.47 -3.22 -4.10
N ARG A 83 -12.89 -4.49 -4.09
CA ARG A 83 -14.22 -4.89 -3.56
C ARG A 83 -14.33 -4.59 -2.06
N LEU A 84 -13.32 -4.97 -1.28
CA LEU A 84 -13.28 -4.70 0.17
C LEU A 84 -13.23 -3.20 0.48
N VAL A 85 -12.49 -2.41 -0.30
CA VAL A 85 -12.42 -0.95 -0.19
C VAL A 85 -13.77 -0.31 -0.52
N ALA A 86 -14.45 -0.77 -1.58
CA ALA A 86 -15.80 -0.28 -1.91
C ALA A 86 -16.80 -0.57 -0.78
N PHE A 87 -16.76 -1.77 -0.20
CA PHE A 87 -17.58 -2.11 0.96
C PHE A 87 -17.30 -1.20 2.17
N GLN A 88 -16.03 -0.93 2.47
CA GLN A 88 -15.68 0.02 3.54
C GLN A 88 -16.22 1.43 3.22
N GLN A 89 -16.15 1.86 1.96
CA GLN A 89 -16.66 3.16 1.54
C GLN A 89 -18.16 3.31 1.76
N GLU A 90 -18.97 2.28 1.49
CA GLU A 90 -20.41 2.31 1.78
C GLU A 90 -20.70 2.56 3.28
N ILE A 91 -19.88 1.98 4.17
CA ILE A 91 -20.00 2.20 5.61
C ILE A 91 -19.60 3.64 5.98
N ILE A 92 -18.51 4.15 5.40
CA ILE A 92 -18.05 5.53 5.62
C ILE A 92 -19.11 6.53 5.16
N ASP A 93 -19.72 6.31 4.00
CA ASP A 93 -20.76 7.16 3.43
C ASP A 93 -22.04 7.14 4.29
N HIS A 94 -22.33 6.02 4.96
CA HIS A 94 -23.45 5.92 5.88
C HIS A 94 -23.19 6.62 7.22
N ILE A 95 -21.98 6.49 7.77
CA ILE A 95 -21.60 7.07 9.08
C ILE A 95 -21.33 8.58 8.98
N GLN A 96 -20.79 9.04 7.86
CA GLN A 96 -20.39 10.43 7.61
C GLN A 96 -19.49 11.01 8.74
N PRO A 97 -18.33 10.40 9.03
CA PRO A 97 -17.45 10.86 10.10
C PRO A 97 -16.90 12.25 9.81
N ILE A 98 -16.88 13.12 10.83
CA ILE A 98 -16.27 14.45 10.73
C ILE A 98 -14.77 14.30 10.98
N LYS A 99 -13.97 14.58 9.95
CA LYS A 99 -12.51 14.54 10.03
C LYS A 99 -11.96 15.82 10.66
N GLN A 100 -10.92 15.67 11.47
CA GLN A 100 -10.11 16.77 11.95
C GLN A 100 -9.44 17.47 10.77
N GLU A 101 -9.51 18.80 10.75
CA GLU A 101 -8.83 19.60 9.74
C GLU A 101 -7.31 19.53 9.95
N PHE A 102 -6.59 19.22 8.88
CA PHE A 102 -5.13 19.28 8.83
C PHE A 102 -4.70 20.31 7.79
N VAL A 103 -4.07 21.39 8.26
CA VAL A 103 -3.49 22.43 7.41
C VAL A 103 -1.98 22.18 7.35
N PRO A 104 -1.44 21.68 6.22
CA PRO A 104 -0.01 21.48 6.09
C PRO A 104 0.72 22.83 6.09
N GLU A 105 1.83 22.91 6.82
CA GLU A 105 2.69 24.09 6.80
C GLU A 105 3.34 24.24 5.42
N GLU A 106 3.24 25.45 4.86
CA GLU A 106 3.96 25.81 3.64
C GLU A 106 5.44 26.06 3.97
N ARG A 107 6.31 25.73 3.02
CA ARG A 107 7.74 26.03 3.17
C ARG A 107 7.98 27.50 2.86
N ASP A 108 8.88 28.13 3.61
CA ASP A 108 9.39 29.46 3.31
C ASP A 108 10.34 29.37 2.10
N GLU A 109 9.90 29.87 0.95
CA GLU A 109 10.63 29.77 -0.32
C GLU A 109 11.98 30.51 -0.28
N ASP A 110 12.10 31.62 0.45
CA ASP A 110 13.37 32.36 0.59
C ASP A 110 14.37 31.54 1.43
N LEU A 111 13.88 30.90 2.49
CA LEU A 111 14.70 29.99 3.30
C LEU A 111 15.11 28.74 2.52
N VAL A 112 14.19 28.16 1.74
CA VAL A 112 14.46 27.01 0.87
C VAL A 112 15.56 27.35 -0.12
N GLU A 113 15.46 28.48 -0.82
CA GLU A 113 16.47 28.89 -1.80
C GLU A 113 17.82 29.11 -1.14
N LYS A 114 17.85 29.81 0.00
CA LYS A 114 19.11 30.04 0.75
C LYS A 114 19.79 28.72 1.17
N VAL A 115 19.02 27.76 1.67
CA VAL A 115 19.56 26.44 2.05
C VAL A 115 20.03 25.69 0.81
N LYS A 116 19.24 25.72 -0.27
CA LYS A 116 19.57 25.07 -1.53
C LYS A 116 20.88 25.60 -2.11
N SER A 117 21.07 26.91 -2.22
CA SER A 117 22.32 27.49 -2.73
C SER A 117 23.52 27.05 -1.89
N LEU A 118 23.40 27.07 -0.55
CA LEU A 118 24.47 26.61 0.35
C LEU A 118 24.80 25.12 0.16
N THR A 119 23.80 24.28 -0.12
CA THR A 119 24.01 22.86 -0.37
C THR A 119 24.65 22.60 -1.75
N GLU A 120 24.27 23.38 -2.76
CA GLU A 120 24.86 23.31 -4.10
C GLU A 120 26.32 23.78 -4.08
N ASP A 121 26.61 24.92 -3.44
CA ASP A 121 27.96 25.50 -3.30
C ASP A 121 28.94 24.55 -2.59
N LYS A 122 28.44 23.78 -1.63
CA LYS A 122 29.25 22.79 -0.89
C LYS A 122 29.38 21.44 -1.60
N GLY A 123 28.90 21.32 -2.84
CA GLY A 123 29.02 20.10 -3.62
C GLY A 123 28.22 18.95 -3.03
N LEU A 124 26.97 19.20 -2.60
CA LEU A 124 26.08 18.14 -2.09
C LEU A 124 25.93 17.00 -3.10
N LYS A 125 25.94 17.30 -4.41
CA LYS A 125 25.97 16.30 -5.48
C LYS A 125 27.14 15.32 -5.31
N ASP A 126 28.36 15.84 -5.18
CA ASP A 126 29.59 15.03 -5.11
C ASP A 126 29.69 14.31 -3.76
N THR A 127 29.13 14.89 -2.70
CA THR A 127 29.07 14.26 -1.37
C THR A 127 28.14 13.05 -1.35
N VAL A 128 26.98 13.14 -2.01
CA VAL A 128 26.00 12.05 -2.08
C VAL A 128 26.48 10.93 -3.02
N LEU A 129 27.12 11.29 -4.13
CA LEU A 129 27.62 10.36 -5.13
C LEU A 129 29.09 10.03 -4.85
N THR A 130 29.35 9.23 -3.82
CA THR A 130 30.71 8.87 -3.36
C THR A 130 31.42 7.81 -4.22
N PHE A 131 30.93 7.54 -5.44
CA PHE A 131 31.56 6.61 -6.37
C PHE A 131 31.60 7.24 -7.78
N ASP A 132 32.81 7.30 -8.36
CA ASP A 132 33.05 7.42 -9.81
C ASP A 132 32.68 6.12 -10.53
#